data_AF-A0A2V5UMA8-F1
#
_entry.id   AF-A0A2V5UMA8-F1
#
_cell.length_a   1.000
_cell.length_b   1.000
_cell.length_c   1.000
_cell.angle_alpha   90.00
_cell.angle_beta   90.00
_cell.angle_gamma   90.00
#
_symmetry.space_group_name_H-M   'P 1'
#
loop_
_entity.id
_entity.type
_entity.pdbx_description
1 polymer ?
#
loop_
_entity_poly.entity_id
_entity_poly.type
_entity_poly.pdbx_seq_one_letter_code
_entity_poly.pdbx_strand_id
1 'polypeptide(L)'
;MTIRSPIDILTRFTFAGAIALVISSCAAPDTQHHIVISTREQKLALLDRSNLVAIYPVSTSRFGLGDWPGSSCTPLGKLEIAEKIGDNAPPGAVFKDRRRTGEIVAPDSPGRDPIVTRILWLRGREPQ
;
A
#
# COMPACT_ATOMS: atom_id res chain seq x y z
N MET A 1 -45.54 -21.51 -46.95
CA MET A 1 -45.76 -21.33 -45.49
C MET A 1 -44.72 -22.17 -44.77
N THR A 2 -43.66 -21.53 -44.26
CA THR A 2 -42.99 -21.80 -42.96
C THR A 2 -42.05 -20.62 -42.72
N ILE A 3 -42.46 -19.75 -41.79
CA ILE A 3 -41.75 -18.54 -41.36
C ILE A 3 -40.58 -19.00 -40.49
N ARG A 4 -39.33 -18.73 -40.89
CA ARG A 4 -38.17 -18.83 -39.99
C ARG A 4 -38.17 -17.58 -39.11
N SER A 5 -38.27 -17.82 -37.81
CA SER A 5 -38.43 -16.86 -36.72
C SER A 5 -37.20 -15.95 -36.54
N PRO A 6 -37.37 -14.67 -36.19
CA PRO A 6 -36.29 -13.68 -36.03
C PRO A 6 -35.47 -13.83 -34.72
N ILE A 7 -35.49 -15.01 -34.09
CA ILE A 7 -34.93 -15.22 -32.73
C ILE A 7 -33.42 -15.55 -32.78
N ASP A 8 -32.85 -15.89 -33.94
CA ASP A 8 -31.46 -16.34 -34.07
C ASP A 8 -30.42 -15.19 -34.13
N ILE A 9 -30.84 -13.93 -34.11
CA ILE A 9 -29.93 -12.76 -34.15
C ILE A 9 -29.61 -12.23 -32.75
N LEU A 10 -30.47 -12.48 -31.74
CA LEU A 10 -30.25 -11.97 -30.38
C LEU A 10 -29.26 -12.82 -29.57
N THR A 11 -29.09 -14.10 -29.92
CA THR A 11 -28.22 -15.04 -29.19
C THR A 11 -26.74 -14.93 -29.59
N ARG A 12 -26.40 -14.18 -30.64
CA ARG A 12 -25.02 -13.97 -31.10
C ARG A 12 -24.35 -12.72 -30.52
N PHE A 13 -25.12 -11.79 -29.97
CA PHE A 13 -24.59 -10.56 -29.37
C PHE A 13 -24.34 -10.65 -27.87
N THR A 14 -24.82 -11.70 -27.20
CA THR A 14 -24.65 -11.88 -25.74
C THR A 14 -23.30 -12.51 -25.35
N PHE A 15 -22.55 -13.08 -26.30
CA PHE A 15 -21.29 -13.76 -25.97
C PHE A 15 -20.03 -12.87 -25.99
N ALA A 16 -20.09 -11.69 -26.61
CA ALA A 16 -18.94 -10.78 -26.66
C ALA A 16 -18.78 -9.89 -25.41
N GLY A 17 -19.87 -9.64 -24.66
CA GLY A 17 -19.84 -8.79 -23.45
C GLY A 17 -19.28 -9.49 -22.21
N ALA A 18 -19.31 -10.83 -22.17
CA ALA A 18 -18.88 -11.61 -21.01
C ALA A 18 -17.35 -11.75 -20.89
N ILE A 19 -16.59 -11.58 -21.98
CA ILE A 19 -15.12 -11.74 -21.96
C ILE A 19 -14.43 -10.54 -21.31
N ALA A 20 -15.00 -9.32 -21.42
CA ALA A 20 -14.41 -8.12 -20.82
C ALA A 20 -14.54 -8.07 -19.28
N LEU A 21 -15.46 -8.84 -18.69
CA LEU A 21 -15.68 -8.92 -17.24
C LEU A 21 -14.72 -9.87 -16.51
N VAL A 22 -13.98 -10.71 -17.25
CA VAL A 22 -13.08 -11.73 -16.66
C VAL A 22 -11.67 -11.18 -16.38
N ILE A 23 -11.33 -10.01 -16.91
CA ILE A 23 -10.08 -9.30 -16.57
C ILE A 23 -10.25 -8.50 -15.27
N SER A 24 -10.89 -9.11 -14.26
CA SER A 24 -10.83 -8.64 -12.89
C SER A 24 -9.35 -8.61 -12.52
N SER A 25 -8.78 -7.41 -12.59
CA SER A 25 -7.37 -7.11 -12.45
C SER A 25 -6.90 -7.53 -11.07
N CYS A 26 -6.47 -8.79 -10.93
CA CYS A 26 -5.58 -9.18 -9.86
C CYS A 26 -4.24 -8.48 -10.12
N ALA A 27 -4.10 -7.24 -9.62
CA ALA A 27 -2.80 -6.61 -9.57
C ALA A 27 -1.89 -7.52 -8.74
N ALA A 28 -0.91 -8.16 -9.40
CA ALA A 28 0.05 -9.00 -8.73
C ALA A 28 0.83 -8.15 -7.69
N PRO A 29 1.24 -8.73 -6.55
CA PRO A 29 2.10 -8.03 -5.60
C PRO A 29 3.37 -7.51 -6.29
N ASP A 30 3.80 -6.31 -5.91
CA ASP A 30 5.07 -5.75 -6.40
C ASP A 30 6.23 -6.59 -5.85
N THR A 31 6.93 -7.27 -6.76
CA THR A 31 8.14 -8.05 -6.46
C THR A 31 9.41 -7.36 -6.97
N GLN A 32 9.26 -6.19 -7.60
CA GLN A 32 10.35 -5.44 -8.19
C GLN A 32 10.99 -4.54 -7.12
N HIS A 33 10.16 -3.79 -6.39
CA HIS A 33 10.64 -2.83 -5.41
C HIS A 33 10.75 -3.45 -4.02
N HIS A 34 11.89 -3.22 -3.37
CA HIS A 34 12.12 -3.65 -2.00
C HIS A 34 12.55 -2.47 -1.14
N ILE A 35 12.13 -2.50 0.11
CA ILE A 35 12.52 -1.54 1.14
C ILE A 35 13.29 -2.31 2.20
N VAL A 36 14.52 -1.87 2.48
CA VAL A 36 15.35 -2.42 3.56
C VAL A 36 15.54 -1.33 4.61
N ILE A 37 15.13 -1.62 5.84
CA ILE A 37 15.26 -0.69 6.97
C ILE A 37 16.33 -1.21 7.92
N SER A 38 17.34 -0.39 8.18
CA SER A 38 18.31 -0.63 9.25
C SER A 38 17.91 0.20 10.46
N THR A 39 17.47 -0.46 11.53
CA THR A 39 17.11 0.18 12.79
C THR A 39 18.33 0.72 13.54
N ARG A 40 19.49 0.05 13.40
CA ARG A 40 20.76 0.51 13.96
C ARG A 40 21.24 1.80 13.29
N GLU A 41 21.13 1.87 11.96
CA GLU A 41 21.60 3.06 11.22
C GLU A 41 20.54 4.15 11.05
N GLN A 42 19.28 3.87 11.39
CA GLN A 42 18.14 4.77 11.15
C GLN A 42 18.05 5.20 9.68
N LYS A 43 18.16 4.21 8.79
CA LYS A 43 18.12 4.39 7.33
C LYS A 43 17.16 3.43 6.66
N LEU A 44 16.57 3.91 5.59
CA LEU A 44 15.78 3.14 4.64
C LEU A 44 16.50 3.15 3.29
N ALA A 45 16.77 1.97 2.73
CA ALA A 45 17.24 1.79 1.37
C ALA A 45 16.07 1.35 0.47
N LEU A 46 15.84 2.07 -0.61
CA LEU A 46 14.90 1.70 -1.68
C LEU A 46 15.69 0.98 -2.78
N LEU A 47 15.23 -0.22 -3.13
CA LEU A 47 15.81 -1.06 -4.16
C LEU A 47 14.83 -1.28 -5.31
N ASP A 48 15.32 -1.25 -6.55
CA ASP A 48 14.61 -1.69 -7.77
C ASP A 48 15.40 -2.86 -8.40
N ARG A 49 14.80 -4.05 -8.43
CA ARG A 49 15.47 -5.29 -8.87
C ARG A 49 16.85 -5.46 -8.21
N SER A 50 16.89 -5.25 -6.89
CA SER A 50 18.11 -5.28 -6.05
C SER A 50 19.13 -4.17 -6.29
N ASN A 51 18.91 -3.25 -7.23
CA ASN A 51 19.77 -2.08 -7.41
C ASN A 51 19.36 -0.99 -6.43
N LEU A 52 20.34 -0.38 -5.77
CA LEU A 52 20.10 0.75 -4.89
C LEU A 52 19.61 1.96 -5.69
N VAL A 53 18.41 2.43 -5.37
CA VAL A 53 17.81 3.62 -5.98
C VAL A 53 18.08 4.86 -5.13
N ALA A 54 17.82 4.75 -3.82
CA ALA A 54 17.96 5.86 -2.89
C ALA A 54 18.11 5.37 -1.44
N ILE A 55 18.68 6.23 -0.60
CA ILE A 55 18.74 6.05 0.85
C ILE A 55 18.09 7.28 1.50
N TYR A 56 17.22 7.03 2.47
CA TYR A 56 16.55 8.06 3.25
C TYR A 56 16.83 7.87 4.74
N PRO A 57 16.99 8.97 5.51
CA PRO A 57 16.94 8.88 6.97
C PRO A 57 15.52 8.48 7.39
N VAL A 58 15.42 7.69 8.45
CA VAL A 58 14.14 7.33 9.07
C VAL A 58 14.23 7.40 10.58
N SER A 59 13.10 7.27 11.25
CA SER A 59 13.03 7.06 12.70
C SER A 59 12.22 5.80 12.97
N THR A 60 12.76 4.89 13.76
CA THR A 60 12.05 3.70 14.24
C THR A 60 11.52 3.91 15.65
N SER A 61 10.76 2.96 16.18
CA SER A 61 10.22 3.08 17.52
C SER A 61 11.31 3.28 18.58
N ARG A 62 11.05 4.21 19.51
CA ARG A 62 11.89 4.38 20.71
C ARG A 62 11.88 3.16 21.64
N PHE A 63 10.87 2.30 21.52
CA PHE A 63 10.72 1.09 22.35
C PHE A 63 11.59 -0.07 21.86
N GLY A 64 12.35 0.13 20.77
CA GLY A 64 13.27 -0.86 20.23
C GLY A 64 12.56 -1.86 19.32
N LEU A 65 13.07 -3.09 19.33
CA LEU A 65 12.65 -4.17 18.45
C LEU A 65 11.65 -5.09 19.15
N GLY A 66 10.66 -5.57 18.41
CA GLY A 66 9.61 -6.43 18.95
C GLY A 66 8.30 -6.35 18.17
N ASP A 67 7.44 -7.35 18.36
CA ASP A 67 6.22 -7.56 17.58
C ASP A 67 5.02 -8.04 18.42
N TRP A 68 5.17 -8.16 19.75
CA TRP A 68 4.05 -8.54 20.61
C TRP A 68 2.95 -7.46 20.62
N PRO A 69 1.67 -7.85 20.77
CA PRO A 69 0.56 -6.91 20.80
C PRO A 69 0.75 -5.82 21.86
N GLY A 70 0.56 -4.55 21.44
CA GLY A 70 0.69 -3.39 22.32
C GLY A 70 2.12 -2.93 22.64
N SER A 71 3.15 -3.61 22.11
CA SER A 71 4.55 -3.27 22.33
C SER A 71 4.93 -1.85 21.89
N SER A 72 4.27 -1.35 20.85
CA SER A 72 4.71 -0.16 20.10
C SER A 72 6.15 -0.27 19.57
N CYS A 73 6.76 -1.46 19.56
CA CYS A 73 8.10 -1.71 19.04
C CYS A 73 8.10 -1.76 17.50
N THR A 74 9.29 -1.75 16.91
CA THR A 74 9.47 -2.00 15.48
C THR A 74 9.71 -3.50 15.23
N PRO A 75 8.83 -4.19 14.47
CA PRO A 75 9.01 -5.61 14.19
C PRO A 75 10.20 -5.85 13.26
N LEU A 76 10.82 -7.02 13.39
CA LEU A 76 11.81 -7.54 12.44
C LEU A 76 11.17 -8.53 11.45
N GLY A 77 11.95 -8.91 10.44
CA GLY A 77 11.56 -9.92 9.46
C GLY A 77 11.03 -9.33 8.16
N LYS A 78 10.48 -10.21 7.31
CA LYS A 78 9.88 -9.82 6.04
C LYS A 78 8.46 -9.30 6.27
N LEU A 79 8.25 -8.06 5.86
CA LEU A 79 6.96 -7.38 5.92
C LEU A 79 6.51 -7.06 4.50
N GLU A 80 5.20 -7.09 4.28
CA GLU A 80 4.59 -6.56 3.07
C GLU A 80 3.79 -5.30 3.36
N ILE A 81 3.68 -4.41 2.37
CA ILE A 81 2.69 -3.33 2.41
C ILE A 81 1.33 -3.92 2.05
N ALA A 82 0.49 -4.13 3.06
CA ALA A 82 -0.86 -4.68 2.90
C ALA A 82 -1.88 -3.61 2.47
N GLU A 83 -1.68 -2.36 2.88
CA GLU A 83 -2.54 -1.24 2.50
C GLU A 83 -1.71 0.06 2.39
N LYS A 84 -2.09 0.92 1.45
CA LYS A 84 -1.54 2.28 1.32
C LYS A 84 -2.69 3.25 1.55
N ILE A 85 -2.56 4.10 2.57
CA ILE A 85 -3.59 5.08 2.93
C ILE A 85 -3.03 6.48 2.68
N GLY A 86 -3.92 7.33 2.16
CA GLY A 86 -3.62 8.73 1.88
C GLY A 86 -3.31 9.01 0.43
N ASP A 87 -3.65 8.12 -0.52
CA ASP A 87 -3.49 8.41 -1.94
C ASP A 87 -4.05 9.78 -2.34
N ASN A 88 -3.28 10.49 -3.17
CA ASN A 88 -3.52 11.88 -3.58
C ASN A 88 -3.64 12.90 -2.44
N ALA A 89 -3.32 12.54 -1.19
CA ALA A 89 -3.24 13.53 -0.12
C ALA A 89 -2.08 14.50 -0.38
N PRO A 90 -2.28 15.81 -0.17
CA PRO A 90 -1.22 16.80 -0.33
C PRO A 90 -0.12 16.58 0.72
N PRO A 91 1.12 17.04 0.45
CA PRO A 91 2.20 17.02 1.43
C PRO A 91 1.77 17.68 2.75
N GLY A 92 2.05 17.02 3.87
CA GLY A 92 1.71 17.53 5.20
C GLY A 92 0.27 17.27 5.63
N ALA A 93 -0.58 16.66 4.80
CA ALA A 93 -1.94 16.29 5.19
C ALA A 93 -1.93 15.34 6.40
N VAL A 94 -2.65 15.70 7.46
CA VAL A 94 -2.66 14.98 8.74
C VAL A 94 -3.70 13.85 8.73
N PHE A 95 -3.32 12.73 9.35
CA PHE A 95 -4.17 11.57 9.57
C PHE A 95 -4.31 11.25 11.06
N LYS A 96 -5.52 10.86 11.46
CA LYS A 96 -5.82 10.28 12.78
C LYS A 96 -6.70 9.06 12.58
N ASP A 97 -6.37 7.95 13.25
CA ASP A 97 -7.10 6.68 13.10
C ASP A 97 -7.28 6.26 11.62
N ARG A 98 -6.23 6.50 10.82
CA ARG A 98 -6.18 6.24 9.36
C ARG A 98 -7.15 7.09 8.52
N ARG A 99 -7.75 8.14 9.08
CA ARG A 99 -8.63 9.07 8.37
C ARG A 99 -7.98 10.44 8.27
N ARG A 100 -8.07 11.07 7.08
CA ARG A 100 -7.60 12.44 6.87
C ARG A 100 -8.41 13.39 7.75
N THR A 101 -7.74 14.27 8.49
CA THR A 101 -8.40 15.20 9.43
C THR A 101 -8.84 16.52 8.77
N GLY A 102 -8.27 16.85 7.61
CA GLY A 102 -8.42 18.14 6.95
C GLY A 102 -7.28 19.13 7.28
N GLU A 103 -6.54 18.89 8.36
CA GLU A 103 -5.36 19.66 8.73
C GLU A 103 -4.19 19.36 7.77
N ILE A 104 -3.39 20.40 7.46
CA ILE A 104 -2.14 20.31 6.70
C ILE A 104 -1.08 21.05 7.51
N VAL A 105 0.04 20.39 7.79
CA VAL A 105 1.16 20.96 8.55
C VAL A 105 2.39 21.10 7.68
N ALA A 106 3.18 22.14 7.93
CA ALA A 106 4.50 22.26 7.30
C ALA A 106 5.47 21.25 7.92
N PRO A 107 6.49 20.78 7.18
CA PRO A 107 7.60 20.04 7.76
C PRO A 107 8.17 20.78 9.00
N ASP A 108 8.55 20.02 10.02
CA ASP A 108 9.15 20.53 11.26
C ASP A 108 8.32 21.57 12.04
N SER A 109 7.00 21.61 11.81
CA SER A 109 6.08 22.46 12.58
C SER A 109 6.19 22.14 14.09
N PRO A 110 6.34 23.15 14.97
CA PRO A 110 6.45 22.92 16.41
C PRO A 110 5.14 22.40 17.00
N GLY A 111 5.25 21.49 17.97
CA GLY A 111 4.11 20.96 18.72
C GLY A 111 4.05 19.44 18.72
N ARG A 112 2.88 18.89 18.41
CA ARG A 112 2.63 17.44 18.34
C ARG A 112 3.32 16.80 17.11
N ASP A 113 3.45 15.48 17.12
CA ASP A 113 4.01 14.66 16.04
C ASP A 113 2.89 13.89 15.30
N PRO A 114 2.15 14.53 14.38
CA PRO A 114 1.07 13.88 13.64
C PRO A 114 1.63 12.98 12.54
N ILE A 115 0.88 11.93 12.20
CA ILE A 115 1.14 11.15 11.00
C ILE A 115 0.68 11.96 9.78
N VAL A 116 1.56 12.14 8.81
CA VAL A 116 1.32 12.98 7.63
C VAL A 116 1.49 12.25 6.29
N THR A 117 0.82 12.75 5.26
CA THR A 117 0.98 12.41 3.83
C THR A 117 0.59 10.98 3.45
N ARG A 118 1.17 9.95 4.07
CA ARG A 118 0.92 8.53 3.77
C ARG A 118 1.03 7.66 5.01
N ILE A 119 0.23 6.60 5.05
CA ILE A 119 0.37 5.48 5.99
C ILE A 119 0.54 4.21 5.15
N LEU A 120 1.62 3.46 5.42
CA LEU A 120 1.84 2.13 4.87
C LEU A 120 1.48 1.12 5.95
N TRP A 121 0.37 0.41 5.77
CA TRP A 121 -0.04 -0.64 6.69
C TRP A 121 0.69 -1.93 6.34
N LEU A 122 1.35 -2.55 7.32
CA LEU A 122 2.21 -3.69 7.08
C LEU A 122 1.59 -5.01 7.56
N ARG A 123 1.89 -6.10 6.87
CA ARG A 123 1.62 -7.47 7.34
C ARG A 123 2.91 -8.28 7.39
N GLY A 124 3.12 -9.04 8.45
CA GLY A 124 4.22 -10.01 8.56
C GLY A 124 4.08 -11.17 7.56
N ARG A 125 5.20 -11.57 6.96
CA ARG A 125 5.26 -12.71 6.02
C ARG A 125 6.00 -13.92 6.59
N GLU A 126 6.45 -13.83 7.84
CA GLU A 126 7.19 -14.87 8.54
C GLU A 126 6.47 -15.18 9.85
N PRO A 127 6.53 -16.43 10.35
CA PRO A 127 6.10 -16.75 11.70
C PRO A 127 6.89 -15.90 12.70
N GLN A 128 6.16 -15.34 13.67
CA GLN A 128 6.71 -14.59 14.81
C GLN A 128 6.41 -15.37 16.08
#